data_AF-A0A1Z4V6S2-F1
#
_entry.id   AF-A0A1Z4V6S2-F1
#
_cell.length_a   1.000
_cell.length_b   1.000
_cell.length_c   1.000
_cell.angle_alpha   90.00
_cell.angle_beta   90.00
_cell.angle_gamma   90.00
#
_symmetry.space_group_name_H-M   'P 1'
#
loop_
_entity.id
_entity.type
_entity.pdbx_description
1 polymer ?
#
loop_
_entity_poly.entity_id
_entity_poly.type
_entity_poly.pdbx_seq_one_letter_code
_entity_poly.pdbx_strand_id
1 'polypeptide(L)' 'MSDLKKIDTNAYVTVQGQYAVVNEGAGYAIINIQTKQIVARNISSFLDCVKTLE' A
#
# COMPACT_ATOMS: atom_id res chain seq x y z
N MET A 1 -20.37 -7.28 4.33
CA MET A 1 -19.35 -8.32 4.13
C MET A 1 -18.16 -7.58 3.53
N SER A 2 -17.19 -7.19 4.36
CA SER A 2 -16.01 -6.47 3.85
C SER A 2 -15.05 -7.50 3.31
N ASP A 3 -15.09 -7.71 2.00
CA ASP A 3 -14.07 -8.45 1.25
C ASP A 3 -12.72 -7.71 1.39
N LEU A 4 -12.07 -7.88 2.54
CA LEU A 4 -10.65 -7.59 2.69
C LEU A 4 -9.92 -8.63 1.84
N LYS A 5 -9.70 -8.29 0.55
CA LYS A 5 -8.70 -8.94 -0.28
C LYS A 5 -7.39 -8.91 0.49
N LYS A 6 -7.03 -10.04 1.13
CA LYS A 6 -5.68 -10.27 1.63
C LYS A 6 -4.78 -10.12 0.41
N ILE A 7 -3.91 -9.10 0.44
CA ILE A 7 -2.86 -8.95 -0.55
C ILE A 7 -1.91 -10.12 -0.32
N ASP A 8 -2.09 -11.20 -1.10
CA ASP A 8 -1.20 -12.37 -1.18
C ASP A 8 0.08 -12.05 -2.00
N THR A 9 0.34 -10.76 -2.22
CA THR A 9 1.48 -10.29 -3.00
C THR A 9 2.67 -10.08 -2.08
N ASN A 10 3.66 -10.97 -2.22
CA ASN A 10 4.99 -10.87 -1.59
C ASN A 10 5.83 -9.67 -2.08
N ALA A 11 5.33 -8.88 -3.03
CA ALA A 11 6.01 -7.71 -3.59
C ALA A 11 5.39 -6.41 -3.05
N TYR A 12 5.78 -6.03 -1.84
CA TYR A 12 5.52 -4.70 -1.29
C TYR A 12 6.85 -4.05 -0.88
N VAL A 13 6.95 -2.75 -1.09
CA VAL A 13 8.12 -1.95 -0.69
C VAL A 13 7.77 -1.26 0.61
N THR A 14 8.43 -1.63 1.72
CA THR A 14 8.29 -0.91 2.98
C THR A 14 8.87 0.49 2.82
N VAL A 15 8.04 1.51 3.07
CA VAL A 15 8.41 2.92 2.84
C VAL A 15 8.73 3.64 4.14
N GLN A 16 7.95 3.39 5.20
CA GLN A 16 8.18 4.06 6.48
C GLN A 16 7.49 3.31 7.62
N GLY A 17 8.28 2.83 8.58
CA GLY A 17 7.77 2.15 9.77
C GLY A 17 6.84 0.98 9.44
N GLN A 18 5.56 1.12 9.85
CA GLN A 18 4.53 0.11 9.66
C GLN A 18 3.76 0.23 8.33
N TYR A 19 4.20 1.10 7.40
CA TYR A 19 3.55 1.29 6.10
C TYR A 19 4.40 0.77 4.95
N ALA A 20 3.75 0.11 4.00
CA ALA A 20 4.35 -0.38 2.77
C ALA A 20 3.53 0.02 1.56
N VAL A 21 4.18 0.13 0.42
CA VAL A 21 3.54 0.39 -0.86
C VAL A 21 3.48 -0.89 -1.67
N VAL A 22 2.30 -1.20 -2.19
CA VAL A 22 2.01 -2.29 -3.12
C VAL A 22 1.79 -1.68 -4.49
N ASN A 23 2.33 -2.31 -5.53
CA ASN A 23 1.99 -1.99 -6.90
C ASN A 23 0.85 -2.92 -7.36
N GLU A 24 -0.32 -2.35 -7.64
CA GLU A 24 -1.50 -3.09 -8.12
C GLU A 24 -1.59 -3.13 -9.66
N GLY A 25 -0.53 -2.72 -10.37
CA GLY A 25 -0.44 -2.69 -11.83
C GLY A 25 -1.11 -1.46 -12.47
N ALA A 26 -2.28 -1.04 -11.98
CA ALA A 26 -2.96 0.18 -12.42
C ALA A 26 -2.55 1.43 -11.61
N GLY A 27 -1.83 1.23 -10.51
CA GLY A 27 -1.40 2.27 -9.59
C GLY A 27 -0.80 1.67 -8.33
N TYR A 28 -0.49 2.54 -7.37
CA TYR A 28 0.09 2.17 -6.10
C TYR A 28 -0.96 2.24 -4.99
N ALA A 29 -0.78 1.39 -3.99
CA ALA A 29 -1.55 1.38 -2.78
C ALA A 29 -0.61 1.38 -1.57
N ILE A 30 -0.91 2.20 -0.56
CA ILE A 30 -0.25 2.15 0.73
C ILE A 30 -1.04 1.20 1.61
N ILE A 31 -0.36 0.22 2.18
CA ILE A 31 -0.88 -0.71 3.16
C ILE A 31 -0.15 -0.54 4.49
N ASN A 32 -0.83 -0.79 5.59
CA ASN A 32 -0.18 -1.03 6.86
C ASN A 32 0.29 -2.50 6.90
N ILE A 33 1.58 -2.75 7.16
CA ILE A 33 2.16 -4.10 7.15
C ILE A 33 1.69 -4.94 8.34
N GLN A 34 1.38 -4.32 9.48
CA GLN A 34 0.97 -4.99 10.71
C GLN A 34 -0.50 -5.41 10.64
N THR A 35 -1.39 -4.50 10.25
CA THR A 35 -2.83 -4.78 10.15
C THR A 35 -3.25 -5.28 8.77
N LYS A 36 -2.35 -5.23 7.78
CA LYS A 36 -2.62 -5.53 6.36
C LYS A 36 -3.77 -4.70 5.78
N GLN A 37 -4.04 -3.52 6.36
CA GLN A 37 -5.09 -2.62 5.93
C GLN A 37 -4.60 -1.68 4.85
N ILE A 38 -5.45 -1.38 3.86
CA ILE A 38 -5.16 -0.39 2.82
C ILE A 38 -5.43 1.00 3.38
N VAL A 39 -4.38 1.80 3.46
CA VAL A 39 -4.38 3.19 3.94
C VAL A 39 -4.70 4.15 2.81
N ALA A 40 -4.10 3.91 1.64
CA ALA A 40 -4.36 4.67 0.43
C ALA A 40 -4.32 3.73 -0.79
N ARG A 41 -5.06 4.05 -1.84
CA ARG A 41 -5.10 3.30 -3.09
C ARG A 41 -5.26 4.25 -4.27
N ASN A 42 -5.01 3.75 -5.48
CA ASN A 42 -5.12 4.52 -6.71
C ASN A 42 -4.13 5.69 -6.80
N ILE A 43 -2.96 5.55 -6.15
CA ILE A 43 -1.91 6.53 -6.23
C ILE A 43 -1.17 6.33 -7.55
N SER A 44 -1.08 7.38 -8.36
CA SER A 44 -0.51 7.28 -9.71
C SER A 44 1.01 7.14 -9.72
N SER A 45 1.68 7.54 -8.63
CA SER A 45 3.15 7.54 -8.55
C SER A 45 3.66 7.11 -7.18
N PHE A 46 4.69 6.28 -7.14
CA PHE A 46 5.32 5.85 -5.90
C PHE A 46 5.80 7.03 -5.03
N LEU A 47 6.30 8.10 -5.65
CA LEU A 47 6.76 9.29 -4.93
C LEU A 47 5.62 9.96 -4.14
N ASP A 48 4.41 9.92 -4.68
CA ASP A 48 3.20 10.45 -4.05
C ASP A 48 2.78 9.58 -2.85
N CYS A 49 3.03 8.27 -2.89
CA CYS A 49 2.88 7.41 -1.71
C CYS A 49 3.82 7.81 -0.58
N VAL A 50 5.09 8.12 -0.90
CA VAL A 50 6.08 8.52 0.11
C VAL A 50 5.69 9.89 0.69
N LYS A 51 5.26 10.84 -0.14
CA LYS A 51 4.76 12.14 0.33
C LYS A 51 3.51 12.07 1.19
N THR A 52 2.66 11.06 0.99
CA THR A 52 1.46 10.84 1.81
C THR A 52 1.80 10.37 3.24
N LEU A 53 3.01 9.85 3.45
CA LEU A 53 3.48 9.33 4.73
C LEU A 53 4.43 10.29 5.48
N GLU A 54 4.96 11.31 4.78
CA GLU A 54 5.73 12.43 5.38
C GLU A 54 4.82 13.37 6.17
#